data_AF-A0A7D5M6J2-F1
#
_entry.id   AF-A0A7D5M6J2-F1
#
_cell.length_a   1.000
_cell.length_b   1.000
_cell.length_c   1.000
_cell.angle_alpha   90.00
_cell.angle_beta   90.00
_cell.angle_gamma   90.00
#
_symmetry.space_group_name_H-M   'P 1'
#
loop_
_entity.id
_entity.type
_entity.pdbx_description
1 polymer ?
#
loop_
_entity_poly.entity_id
_entity_poly.type
_entity_poly.pdbx_seq_one_letter_code
_entity_poly.pdbx_strand_id
1 'polypeptide(L)' 'MSETEKDELIDAQKQVIGILFEVIKRLQANNDLDEEYFKIISNGTKNDDRIKKIINERTENAKIVGRLLEQLET' A
#
# COMPACT_ATOMS: atom_id res chain seq x y z
N MET A 1 -31.41 3.27 17.37
CA MET A 1 -30.38 2.26 17.13
C MET A 1 -30.31 1.33 18.31
N SER A 2 -30.40 0.02 18.08
CA SER A 2 -30.14 -1.00 19.11
C SER A 2 -28.66 -1.02 19.46
N GLU A 3 -28.28 -1.63 20.60
CA GLU A 3 -26.86 -1.85 20.92
C GLU A 3 -26.18 -2.73 19.87
N THR A 4 -26.88 -3.75 19.36
CA THR A 4 -26.39 -4.64 18.29
C THR A 4 -26.05 -3.88 17.01
N GLU A 5 -26.91 -2.93 16.59
CA GLU A 5 -26.64 -2.08 15.42
C GLU A 5 -25.42 -1.17 15.62
N LYS A 6 -25.11 -0.78 16.86
CA LYS A 6 -23.90 0.01 17.16
C LYS A 6 -22.65 -0.86 17.09
N ASP A 7 -22.70 -2.08 17.62
CA ASP A 7 -21.56 -3.00 17.61
C ASP A 7 -21.19 -3.41 16.18
N GLU A 8 -22.18 -3.75 15.35
CA GLU A 8 -21.98 -4.05 13.92
C GLU A 8 -21.33 -2.88 13.17
N LEU A 9 -21.78 -1.65 13.46
CA LEU A 9 -21.22 -0.44 12.85
C LEU A 9 -19.77 -0.19 13.29
N ILE A 10 -19.46 -0.43 14.57
CA ILE A 10 -18.09 -0.31 15.10
C ILE A 10 -17.17 -1.33 14.42
N ASP A 11 -17.62 -2.56 14.22
CA ASP A 11 -16.81 -3.60 13.60
C ASP A 11 -16.57 -3.34 12.11
N ALA A 12 -17.58 -2.85 11.38
CA ALA A 12 -17.40 -2.37 10.01
C ALA A 12 -16.36 -1.23 9.93
N GLN A 13 -16.41 -0.27 10.85
CA GLN A 13 -15.42 0.82 10.92
C GLN A 13 -14.00 0.31 11.19
N LYS A 14 -13.81 -0.66 12.10
CA LYS A 14 -12.50 -1.27 12.36
C LYS A 14 -11.93 -1.95 11.11
N GLN A 15 -12.77 -2.62 10.33
CA GLN A 15 -12.34 -3.26 9.08
C GLN A 15 -11.88 -2.22 8.06
N VAL A 16 -12.66 -1.16 7.86
CA VAL A 16 -12.29 -0.04 6.97
C VAL A 16 -10.97 0.61 7.39
N ILE A 17 -10.80 0.88 8.69
CA ILE A 17 -9.53 1.42 9.23
C ILE A 17 -8.37 0.47 8.95
N GLY A 18 -8.56 -0.83 9.14
CA GLY A 18 -7.53 -1.83 8.84
C GLY A 18 -7.09 -1.83 7.38
N ILE A 19 -8.06 -1.77 6.46
CA ILE A 19 -7.80 -1.69 5.01
C ILE A 19 -7.03 -0.40 4.67
N LEU A 20 -7.50 0.75 5.15
CA LEU A 20 -6.84 2.04 4.90
C LEU A 20 -5.42 2.08 5.46
N PHE A 21 -5.19 1.48 6.63
CA PHE A 21 -3.86 1.41 7.22
C PHE A 21 -2.88 0.58 6.38
N GLU A 22 -3.33 -0.56 5.85
CA GLU A 22 -2.51 -1.36 4.94
C GLU A 22 -2.24 -0.64 3.63
N VAL A 23 -3.23 0.08 3.07
CA VAL A 23 -3.02 0.93 1.89
C VAL A 23 -1.92 1.97 2.13
N ILE A 24 -1.99 2.69 3.25
CA ILE A 24 -0.99 3.71 3.61
C ILE A 24 0.41 3.09 3.70
N LYS A 25 0.57 1.93 4.37
CA LYS A 25 1.85 1.24 4.48
C LYS A 25 2.46 0.91 3.12
N ARG A 26 1.65 0.45 2.18
CA ARG A 26 2.11 0.08 0.83
C ARG A 26 2.54 1.30 0.02
N LEU A 27 1.81 2.41 0.16
CA LEU A 27 2.20 3.68 -0.46
C LEU A 27 3.49 4.23 0.16
N GLN A 28 3.65 4.14 1.48
CA GLN A 28 4.90 4.52 2.15
C GLN A 28 6.07 3.66 1.68
N ALA A 29 5.92 2.34 1.62
CA ALA A 29 6.94 1.45 1.08
C ALA A 29 7.31 1.80 -0.38
N ASN A 30 6.33 2.19 -1.21
CA ASN A 30 6.60 2.66 -2.57
C ASN A 30 7.41 3.97 -2.60
N ASN A 31 7.16 4.89 -1.67
CA ASN A 31 7.94 6.12 -1.57
C ASN A 31 9.40 5.83 -1.17
N ASP A 32 9.63 4.91 -0.23
CA ASP A 32 10.97 4.50 0.17
C ASP A 32 11.73 3.86 -1.01
N LEU A 33 11.03 3.01 -1.78
CA LEU A 33 11.55 2.40 -3.01
C LEU A 33 11.86 3.45 -4.10
N ASP A 34 11.03 4.48 -4.22
CA ASP A 34 11.28 5.60 -5.15
C ASP A 34 12.52 6.38 -4.75
N GLU A 35 12.71 6.67 -3.45
CA GLU A 35 13.92 7.31 -2.96
C GLU A 35 15.18 6.48 -3.27
N GLU A 36 15.11 5.16 -3.06
CA GLU A 36 16.20 4.26 -3.41
C GLU A 36 16.49 4.27 -4.92
N TYR A 37 15.45 4.19 -5.74
CA TYR A 37 15.58 4.26 -7.19
C TYR A 37 16.28 5.55 -7.62
N PHE A 38 15.85 6.70 -7.11
CA PHE A 38 16.47 7.99 -7.42
C PHE A 38 17.94 8.03 -7.02
N LYS A 39 18.31 7.50 -5.84
CA LYS A 39 19.71 7.39 -5.41
C LYS A 39 20.55 6.54 -6.35
N ILE A 40 20.04 5.40 -6.82
CA ILE A 40 20.77 4.53 -7.75
C ILE A 40 21.01 5.26 -9.08
N ILE A 41 19.98 5.90 -9.62
CA ILE A 41 20.07 6.64 -10.89
C ILE A 41 21.01 7.85 -10.76
N SER A 42 20.92 8.62 -9.67
CA SER A 42 21.76 9.82 -9.44
C SER A 42 23.23 9.49 -9.23
N ASN A 43 23.53 8.35 -8.60
CA ASN A 43 24.90 7.93 -8.31
C ASN A 43 25.61 7.29 -9.52
N GLY A 44 24.93 7.19 -10.68
CA GLY A 44 25.49 6.61 -11.91
C GLY A 44 25.89 5.13 -11.79
N THR A 45 25.48 4.47 -10.71
CA THR A 45 25.80 3.07 -10.45
C THR A 45 24.82 2.19 -11.21
N LYS A 46 25.28 1.48 -12.24
CA LYS A 46 24.45 0.50 -12.94
C LYS A 46 24.16 -0.68 -12.02
N ASN A 47 22.98 -0.69 -11.42
CA ASN A 47 22.45 -1.79 -10.63
C ASN A 47 21.08 -2.22 -11.18
N ASP A 48 21.10 -2.72 -12.43
CA ASP A 48 19.90 -3.07 -13.19
C ASP A 48 19.05 -4.14 -12.48
N ASP A 49 19.70 -5.06 -11.75
CA ASP A 49 19.01 -6.09 -10.97
C ASP A 49 18.23 -5.50 -9.78
N ARG A 50 18.82 -4.54 -9.05
CA ARG A 50 18.07 -3.87 -7.96
C ARG A 50 16.97 -2.98 -8.51
N ILE A 51 17.20 -2.27 -9.60
CA ILE A 51 16.18 -1.44 -10.27
C ILE A 51 14.99 -2.31 -10.68
N LYS A 52 15.21 -3.49 -11.29
CA LYS A 52 14.13 -4.42 -11.63
C LYS A 52 13.36 -4.88 -10.41
N LYS A 53 14.04 -5.20 -9.30
CA LYS A 53 13.38 -5.57 -8.04
C LYS A 53 12.51 -4.44 -7.50
N ILE A 54 13.02 -3.21 -7.47
CA ILE A 54 12.28 -2.02 -7.04
C ILE A 54 10.98 -1.87 -7.86
N ILE A 55 11.08 -1.96 -9.20
CA ILE A 55 9.91 -1.82 -10.08
C ILE A 55 8.88 -2.93 -9.82
N ASN A 56 9.33 -4.17 -9.63
CA ASN A 56 8.46 -5.30 -9.34
C ASN A 56 7.76 -5.11 -7.97
N GLU A 57 8.50 -4.75 -6.93
CA GLU A 57 7.95 -4.50 -5.59
C GLU A 57 6.91 -3.36 -5.62
N ARG A 58 7.19 -2.26 -6.33
CA ARG A 58 6.24 -1.16 -6.50
C ARG A 58 4.96 -1.59 -7.22
N THR A 59 5.11 -2.43 -8.24
CA THR A 59 3.99 -2.97 -9.02
C THR A 59 3.11 -3.89 -8.16
N GLU A 60 3.71 -4.78 -7.36
CA GLU A 60 2.96 -5.64 -6.45
C GLU A 60 2.25 -4.84 -5.36
N ASN A 61 2.90 -3.84 -4.78
CA ASN A 61 2.26 -2.92 -3.83
C ASN A 61 1.07 -2.20 -4.46
N ALA A 62 1.19 -1.72 -5.71
CA ALA A 62 0.09 -1.08 -6.42
C ALA A 62 -1.09 -2.03 -6.67
N LYS A 63 -0.83 -3.29 -7.04
CA LYS A 63 -1.88 -4.32 -7.19
C LYS A 63 -2.60 -4.60 -5.88
N ILE A 64 -1.85 -4.70 -4.77
CA ILE A 64 -2.42 -4.93 -3.44
C ILE A 64 -3.30 -3.74 -3.04
N VAL A 65 -2.81 -2.51 -3.21
CA VAL A 65 -3.59 -1.29 -2.94
C VAL A 65 -4.87 -1.26 -3.75
N GLY A 66 -4.82 -1.57 -5.05
CA GLY A 66 -6.01 -1.63 -5.90
C GLY A 66 -7.07 -2.59 -5.36
N ARG A 67 -6.69 -3.83 -5.01
CA ARG A 67 -7.60 -4.82 -4.42
C ARG A 67 -8.18 -4.38 -3.08
N LEU A 68 -7.39 -3.71 -2.25
CA LEU A 68 -7.82 -3.20 -0.96
C LEU A 68 -8.82 -2.06 -1.10
N LEU A 69 -8.61 -1.16 -2.07
CA LEU A 69 -9.54 -0.07 -2.34
C LEU A 69 -10.86 -0.57 -2.94
N GLU A 70 -10.82 -1.58 -3.82
CA GLU A 70 -12.03 -2.24 -4.34
C GLU A 70 -12.93 -2.78 -3.22
N GLN A 71 -12.33 -3.32 -2.14
CA GLN A 71 -13.07 -3.80 -0.97
C GLN A 71 -13.77 -2.69 -0.17
N LEU A 72 -13.40 -1.42 -0.35
CA LEU A 72 -14.06 -0.28 0.30
C LEU A 72 -15.20 0.30 -0.53
N GLU A 73 -15.20 0.05 -1.84
CA GLU A 73 -16.25 0.51 -2.75
C GLU A 73 -17.48 -0.42 -2.75
N THR A 74 -17.37 -1.60 -2.13
CA THR A 74 -18.44 -2.62 -2.04
C THR A 74 -19.16 -2.59 -0.70
#